data_AF-A0A352VVZ6-F1
#
_entry.id   AF-A0A352VVZ6-F1
#
_cell.length_a   1.000
_cell.length_b   1.000
_cell.length_c   1.000
_cell.angle_alpha   90.00
_cell.angle_beta   90.00
_cell.angle_gamma   90.00
#
_symmetry.space_group_name_H-M   'P 1'
#
loop_
_entity.id
_entity.type
_entity.pdbx_description
1 polymer ?
#
loop_
_entity_poly.entity_id
_entity_poly.type
_entity_poly.pdbx_seq_one_letter_code
_entity_poly.pdbx_strand_id
1 'polypeptide(L)'
;MNNIIEKLKTFFSGINFRDLSKSAVLVSLAFLFMSLLRYRLDGEIHAGVIVLFGLFIVFFAAGITTGARDIKNYLVSRSGKKGMESSFNVLLVLLILIALYLVFYFRLIDKKIDFTKNKLFSLTDKSVKVMERLKEPVEILVFDVKYDSDPVYSLLCEYSRKSKNVTFRYVDAVKDPMLAKKYNVSERGSLVFIAEGKKHIKLTRQDMSKLALDDYGRQITEYRYEQKITASLLSFLETEKAVCYFLEGHGEKTITDYEEGGLSKIAEFLQIENIIPKTLNLIKEKEIPADANIIVICGPRGEIFAHEREKIIDFVKKSGKLFLLSDPLPDTKEKRTGLEQISRAFGIILHDD
;
A
#
# COMPACT_ATOMS: atom_id res chain seq x y z
N MET A 1 -58.23 46.85 -14.14
CA MET A 1 -57.29 46.63 -13.02
C MET A 1 -57.98 46.02 -11.79
N ASN A 2 -59.12 46.54 -11.33
CA ASN A 2 -59.84 46.03 -10.15
C ASN A 2 -60.31 44.56 -10.26
N ASN A 3 -60.71 44.12 -11.47
CA ASN A 3 -61.19 42.75 -11.71
C ASN A 3 -60.06 41.69 -11.65
N ILE A 4 -58.80 42.09 -11.90
CA ILE A 4 -57.63 41.19 -11.79
C ILE A 4 -57.22 41.04 -10.32
N ILE A 5 -57.30 42.14 -9.56
CA ILE A 5 -56.97 42.16 -8.12
C ILE A 5 -57.98 41.34 -7.31
N GLU A 6 -59.27 41.39 -7.65
CA GLU A 6 -60.29 40.53 -7.03
C GLU A 6 -60.10 39.05 -7.35
N LYS A 7 -59.79 38.70 -8.61
CA LYS A 7 -59.49 37.32 -9.02
C LYS A 7 -58.24 36.77 -8.34
N LEU A 8 -57.21 37.61 -8.14
CA LEU A 8 -56.03 37.22 -7.37
C LEU A 8 -56.37 37.03 -5.89
N LYS A 9 -57.16 37.91 -5.27
CA LYS A 9 -57.60 37.74 -3.88
C LYS A 9 -58.42 36.47 -3.66
N THR A 10 -59.32 36.13 -4.58
CA THR A 10 -60.11 34.88 -4.50
C THR A 10 -59.26 33.63 -4.75
N PHE A 11 -58.27 33.71 -5.65
CA PHE A 11 -57.31 32.64 -5.87
C PHE A 11 -56.44 32.39 -4.63
N PHE A 12 -55.92 33.45 -3.99
CA PHE A 12 -55.11 33.33 -2.78
C PHE A 12 -55.93 32.98 -1.53
N SER A 13 -57.22 33.35 -1.45
CA SER A 13 -58.09 32.99 -0.31
C SER A 13 -58.50 31.51 -0.30
N GLY A 14 -58.43 30.82 -1.44
CA GLY A 14 -58.70 29.38 -1.54
C GLY A 14 -57.50 28.49 -1.22
N ILE A 15 -56.31 29.07 -1.07
CA ILE A 15 -55.08 28.34 -0.75
C ILE A 15 -55.00 28.17 0.77
N ASN A 16 -55.18 26.94 1.22
CA ASN A 16 -54.97 26.57 2.62
C ASN A 16 -53.46 26.66 2.93
N PHE A 17 -53.03 27.76 3.56
CA PHE A 17 -51.62 28.04 3.87
C PHE A 17 -50.91 26.91 4.65
N ARG A 18 -51.67 26.07 5.37
CA ARG A 18 -51.18 24.87 6.07
C ARG A 18 -50.74 23.73 5.15
N ASP A 19 -51.36 23.58 3.99
CA ASP A 19 -50.92 22.61 2.98
C ASP A 19 -49.75 23.16 2.16
N LEU A 20 -49.65 24.49 2.08
CA LEU A 20 -48.57 25.21 1.41
C LEU A 20 -47.22 25.12 2.16
N SER A 21 -47.23 25.03 3.49
CA SER A 21 -45.99 24.86 4.27
C SER A 21 -45.40 23.45 4.15
N LYS A 22 -46.25 22.42 4.02
CA LYS A 22 -45.82 21.03 3.78
C LYS A 22 -45.23 20.86 2.38
N SER A 23 -45.83 21.51 1.37
CA SER A 23 -45.30 21.50 0.01
C SER A 23 -44.01 22.35 -0.12
N ALA A 24 -43.85 23.42 0.65
CA ALA A 24 -42.63 24.25 0.64
C ALA A 24 -41.36 23.47 1.01
N VAL A 25 -41.44 22.56 2.01
CA VAL A 25 -40.29 21.72 2.39
C VAL A 25 -39.96 20.71 1.29
N LEU A 26 -40.97 20.06 0.69
CA LEU A 26 -40.77 19.13 -0.43
C LEU A 26 -40.17 19.83 -1.66
N VAL A 27 -40.65 21.04 -1.97
CA VAL A 27 -40.13 21.88 -3.05
C VAL A 27 -38.68 22.28 -2.77
N SER A 28 -38.32 22.60 -1.52
CA SER A 28 -36.93 22.89 -1.16
C SER A 28 -36.01 21.70 -1.42
N LEU A 29 -36.44 20.48 -1.08
CA LEU A 29 -35.65 19.26 -1.32
C LEU A 29 -35.47 18.98 -2.82
N ALA A 30 -36.46 19.31 -3.65
CA ALA A 30 -36.32 19.22 -5.10
C ALA A 30 -35.26 20.19 -5.64
N PHE A 31 -35.19 21.43 -5.11
CA PHE A 31 -34.14 22.39 -5.48
C PHE A 31 -32.75 21.92 -5.04
N LEU A 32 -32.63 21.33 -3.84
CA LEU A 32 -31.38 20.73 -3.38
C LEU A 32 -30.94 19.59 -4.32
N PHE A 33 -31.86 18.69 -4.67
CA PHE A 33 -31.58 17.58 -5.59
C PHE A 33 -31.14 18.08 -6.97
N MET A 34 -31.86 19.05 -7.54
CA MET A 34 -31.50 19.65 -8.84
C MET A 34 -30.15 20.37 -8.79
N SER A 35 -29.84 21.06 -7.69
CA SER A 35 -28.54 21.70 -7.47
C SER A 35 -27.39 20.68 -7.48
N LEU A 36 -27.57 19.57 -6.76
CA LEU A 36 -26.56 18.51 -6.66
C LEU A 36 -26.39 17.74 -7.98
N LEU A 37 -27.49 17.46 -8.68
CA LEU A 37 -27.48 16.82 -9.99
C LEU A 37 -26.71 17.67 -11.02
N ARG A 38 -26.95 18.98 -11.01
CA ARG A 38 -26.29 19.91 -11.94
C ARG A 38 -24.80 20.06 -11.65
N TYR A 39 -24.40 20.18 -10.39
CA TYR A 39 -22.99 20.16 -10.00
C TYR A 39 -22.28 18.89 -10.49
N ARG A 40 -22.97 17.75 -10.46
CA ARG A 40 -22.41 16.48 -10.93
C ARG A 40 -22.27 16.38 -12.44
N LEU A 41 -23.19 16.97 -13.20
CA LEU A 41 -23.13 17.01 -14.67
C LEU A 41 -22.04 17.94 -15.17
N ASP A 42 -21.92 19.13 -14.56
CA ASP A 42 -21.04 20.18 -15.06
C ASP A 42 -19.62 20.09 -14.46
N GLY A 43 -19.43 19.43 -13.32
CA GLY A 43 -18.11 19.20 -12.70
C GLY A 43 -17.47 20.43 -12.02
N GLU A 44 -18.08 21.61 -12.17
CA GLU A 44 -17.66 22.86 -11.53
C GLU A 44 -18.85 23.59 -10.87
N ILE A 45 -18.57 24.48 -9.91
CA ILE A 45 -19.61 25.29 -9.25
C ILE A 45 -19.90 26.52 -10.13
N HIS A 46 -20.96 26.43 -10.93
CA HIS A 46 -21.45 27.56 -11.73
C HIS A 46 -22.61 28.29 -11.04
N ALA A 47 -22.93 29.49 -11.56
CA ALA A 47 -24.01 30.33 -11.04
C ALA A 47 -25.36 29.59 -10.91
N GLY A 48 -25.66 28.64 -11.80
CA GLY A 48 -26.88 27.83 -11.74
C GLY A 48 -26.97 26.92 -10.51
N VAL A 49 -25.84 26.35 -10.06
CA VAL A 49 -25.77 25.53 -8.83
C VAL A 49 -25.99 26.42 -7.61
N ILE A 50 -25.34 27.59 -7.56
CA ILE A 50 -25.47 28.53 -6.44
C ILE A 50 -26.91 29.05 -6.32
N VAL A 51 -27.56 29.38 -7.44
CA VAL A 51 -28.95 29.86 -7.46
C VAL A 51 -29.93 28.78 -6.97
N LEU A 52 -29.79 27.54 -7.45
CA LEU A 52 -30.66 26.44 -7.02
C LEU A 52 -30.47 26.12 -5.53
N PHE A 53 -29.23 26.15 -5.03
CA PHE A 53 -28.95 25.98 -3.61
C PHE A 53 -29.48 27.14 -2.76
N GLY A 54 -29.38 28.38 -3.24
CA GLY A 54 -29.99 29.55 -2.60
C GLY A 54 -31.52 29.43 -2.50
N LEU A 55 -32.18 28.95 -3.55
CA LEU A 55 -33.63 28.67 -3.53
C LEU A 55 -33.98 27.57 -2.53
N PHE A 56 -33.17 26.53 -2.39
CA PHE A 56 -33.35 25.56 -1.32
C PHE A 56 -33.37 26.22 0.07
N ILE A 57 -32.37 27.05 0.39
CA ILE A 57 -32.27 27.71 1.70
C ILE A 57 -33.51 28.59 1.97
N VAL A 58 -33.93 29.38 0.99
CA VAL A 58 -35.08 30.29 1.13
C VAL A 58 -36.38 29.52 1.36
N PHE A 59 -36.67 28.50 0.55
CA PHE A 59 -37.90 27.71 0.69
C PHE A 59 -37.89 26.82 1.95
N PHE A 60 -36.71 26.33 2.35
CA PHE A 60 -36.55 25.57 3.58
C PHE A 60 -36.77 26.44 4.82
N ALA A 61 -36.18 27.64 4.86
CA ALA A 61 -36.41 28.61 5.94
C ALA A 61 -37.87 29.09 6.00
N ALA A 62 -38.51 29.31 4.84
CA ALA A 62 -39.94 29.63 4.77
C ALA A 62 -40.83 28.49 5.29
N GLY A 63 -40.50 27.24 4.95
CA GLY A 63 -41.20 26.05 5.46
C GLY A 63 -41.08 25.90 6.98
N ILE A 64 -39.89 26.14 7.54
CA ILE A 64 -39.65 26.08 8.99
C ILE A 64 -40.37 27.20 9.73
N THR A 65 -40.26 28.44 9.27
CA THR A 65 -40.85 29.60 9.96
C THR A 65 -42.38 29.56 9.96
N THR A 66 -42.99 29.13 8.85
CA THR A 66 -44.45 28.96 8.76
C THR A 66 -44.94 27.70 9.52
N GLY A 67 -44.14 26.64 9.53
CA GLY A 67 -44.42 25.39 10.25
C GLY A 67 -44.10 25.41 11.75
N ALA A 68 -43.35 26.39 12.25
CA ALA A 68 -42.83 26.42 13.62
C ALA A 68 -43.91 26.34 14.72
N ARG A 69 -45.08 26.94 14.47
CA ARG A 69 -46.21 26.91 15.40
C ARG A 69 -46.91 25.55 15.42
N ASP A 70 -46.99 24.88 14.27
CA ASP A 70 -47.52 23.52 14.15
C ASP A 70 -46.54 22.49 14.72
N ILE A 71 -45.22 22.65 14.51
CA ILE A 71 -44.16 21.82 15.12
C ILE A 71 -44.22 21.92 16.66
N LYS A 72 -44.38 23.14 17.20
CA LYS A 72 -44.53 23.37 18.64
C LYS A 72 -45.81 22.73 19.21
N ASN A 73 -46.93 22.80 18.48
CA ASN A 73 -48.19 22.18 18.90
C ASN A 73 -48.22 20.65 18.73
N TYR A 74 -47.45 20.12 17.77
CA TYR A 74 -47.23 18.67 17.58
C TYR A 74 -46.35 18.06 18.67
N LEU A 75 -45.35 18.80 19.16
CA LEU A 75 -44.49 18.38 20.28
C LEU A 75 -45.21 18.36 21.64
N VAL A 76 -46.28 19.13 21.80
CA VAL A 76 -46.98 19.31 23.10
C VAL A 76 -48.30 18.52 23.20
N SER A 77 -48.92 18.07 22.11
CA SER A 77 -50.24 17.40 22.15
C SER A 77 -50.17 15.86 22.14
N ARG A 78 -51.11 15.19 22.83
CA ARG A 78 -51.21 13.71 22.90
C ARG A 78 -51.44 13.02 21.54
N SER A 79 -51.86 13.75 20.51
CA SER A 79 -51.98 13.24 19.12
C SER A 79 -50.63 13.17 18.36
N GLY A 80 -49.54 13.73 18.92
CA GLY A 80 -48.18 13.60 18.38
C GLY A 80 -47.63 12.17 18.41
N LYS A 81 -48.19 11.28 19.24
CA LYS A 81 -47.76 9.88 19.36
C LYS A 81 -47.99 9.03 18.10
N LYS A 82 -48.97 9.35 17.25
CA LYS A 82 -49.20 8.66 15.96
C LYS A 82 -48.47 9.30 14.77
N GLY A 83 -48.02 10.56 14.89
CA GLY A 83 -47.19 11.23 13.88
C GLY A 83 -45.68 10.95 14.02
N MET A 84 -45.28 10.33 15.13
CA MET A 84 -43.90 9.93 15.40
C MET A 84 -43.43 8.81 14.47
N GLU A 85 -44.37 7.99 13.96
CA GLU A 85 -44.09 6.97 12.92
C GLU A 85 -43.75 7.61 11.56
N SER A 86 -44.44 8.69 11.16
CA SER A 86 -44.11 9.42 9.93
C SER A 86 -42.81 10.24 10.06
N SER A 87 -42.49 10.73 11.26
CA SER A 87 -41.24 11.44 11.53
C SER A 87 -40.02 10.51 11.47
N PHE A 88 -40.20 9.24 11.86
CA PHE A 88 -39.17 8.21 11.71
C PHE A 88 -38.85 7.92 10.24
N ASN A 89 -39.86 7.82 9.38
CA ASN A 89 -39.63 7.59 7.94
C ASN A 89 -38.93 8.77 7.26
N VAL A 90 -39.27 10.01 7.64
CA VAL A 90 -38.59 11.21 7.12
C VAL A 90 -37.13 11.26 7.59
N LEU A 91 -36.87 10.94 8.86
CA LEU A 91 -35.52 10.85 9.40
C LEU A 91 -34.71 9.73 8.73
N LEU A 92 -35.33 8.56 8.50
CA LEU A 92 -34.72 7.42 7.83
C LEU A 92 -34.33 7.77 6.37
N VAL A 93 -35.24 8.40 5.62
CA VAL A 93 -34.97 8.85 4.25
C VAL A 93 -33.84 9.88 4.23
N LEU A 94 -33.83 10.82 5.19
CA LEU A 94 -32.76 11.80 5.31
C LEU A 94 -31.40 11.13 5.63
N LEU A 95 -31.40 10.12 6.50
CA LEU A 95 -30.20 9.37 6.88
C LEU A 95 -29.68 8.53 5.70
N ILE A 96 -30.59 7.93 4.91
CA ILE A 96 -30.25 7.23 3.66
C ILE A 96 -29.68 8.22 2.63
N LEU A 97 -30.27 9.40 2.46
CA LEU A 97 -29.76 10.42 1.55
C LEU A 97 -28.39 10.95 1.98
N ILE A 98 -28.17 11.15 3.28
CA ILE A 98 -26.85 11.52 3.84
C ILE A 98 -25.85 10.37 3.63
N ALA A 99 -26.24 9.12 3.86
CA ALA A 99 -25.37 7.97 3.62
C ALA A 99 -25.00 7.83 2.14
N LEU A 100 -25.96 7.98 1.22
CA LEU A 100 -25.72 8.00 -0.22
C LEU A 100 -24.84 9.19 -0.63
N TYR A 101 -25.08 10.37 -0.06
CA TYR A 101 -24.23 11.55 -0.26
C TYR A 101 -22.81 11.30 0.22
N LEU A 102 -22.62 10.72 1.41
CA LEU A 102 -21.28 10.39 1.95
C LEU A 102 -20.57 9.34 1.09
N VAL A 103 -21.26 8.24 0.72
CA VAL A 103 -20.71 7.22 -0.19
C VAL A 103 -20.29 7.83 -1.53
N PHE A 104 -21.07 8.79 -2.03
CA PHE A 104 -20.77 9.48 -3.29
C PHE A 104 -19.65 10.54 -3.15
N TYR A 105 -19.64 11.28 -2.04
CA TYR A 105 -18.62 12.27 -1.68
C TYR A 105 -17.25 11.63 -1.49
N PHE A 106 -17.18 10.49 -0.79
CA PHE A 106 -15.95 9.72 -0.63
C PHE A 106 -15.46 9.07 -1.93
N ARG A 107 -16.33 8.89 -2.94
CA ARG A 107 -15.92 8.47 -4.30
C ARG A 107 -15.33 9.61 -5.14
N LEU A 108 -15.57 10.87 -4.81
CA LEU A 108 -15.13 12.06 -5.57
C LEU A 108 -13.87 12.70 -5.01
N ILE A 109 -13.48 12.37 -3.78
CA ILE A 109 -12.20 12.81 -3.22
C ILE A 109 -11.10 11.89 -3.77
N ASP A 110 -10.29 12.40 -4.69
CA ASP A 110 -9.04 11.79 -5.20
C ASP A 110 -7.96 11.57 -4.13
N LYS A 111 -8.27 11.80 -2.85
CA LYS A 111 -7.52 11.20 -1.75
C LYS A 111 -7.96 9.75 -1.65
N LYS A 112 -7.31 8.90 -2.46
CA LYS A 112 -7.18 7.47 -2.21
C LYS A 112 -6.49 7.25 -0.87
N ILE A 113 -7.22 7.46 0.22
CA ILE A 113 -6.82 6.93 1.52
C ILE A 113 -7.15 5.45 1.41
N ASP A 114 -6.10 4.69 1.05
CA ASP A 114 -6.20 3.27 0.76
C ASP A 114 -6.41 2.51 2.08
N PHE A 115 -7.68 2.23 2.39
CA PHE A 115 -8.07 1.34 3.49
C PHE A 115 -8.00 -0.14 3.08
N THR A 116 -7.31 -0.48 1.98
CA THR A 116 -6.99 -1.89 1.70
C THR A 116 -5.68 -2.25 2.38
N LYS A 117 -5.64 -3.45 2.98
CA LYS A 117 -4.50 -3.99 3.72
C LYS A 117 -3.20 -4.08 2.89
N ASN A 118 -3.29 -3.90 1.56
CA ASN A 118 -2.22 -4.13 0.60
C ASN A 118 -1.74 -2.90 -0.19
N LYS A 119 -2.19 -1.67 0.12
CA LYS A 119 -1.72 -0.42 -0.53
C LYS A 119 -1.62 -0.54 -2.07
N LEU A 120 -2.65 -1.06 -2.73
CA LEU A 120 -2.59 -1.52 -4.13
C LEU A 120 -2.26 -0.41 -5.16
N PHE A 121 -2.30 0.86 -4.75
CA PHE A 121 -2.07 2.00 -5.66
C PHE A 121 -1.05 3.02 -5.15
N SER A 122 -0.25 2.70 -4.14
CA SER A 122 0.76 3.61 -3.59
C SER A 122 2.06 2.88 -3.26
N LEU A 123 3.19 3.49 -3.61
CA LEU A 123 4.51 2.96 -3.26
C LEU A 123 4.66 2.82 -1.74
N THR A 124 5.34 1.76 -1.32
CA THR A 124 5.78 1.60 0.07
C THR A 124 6.78 2.68 0.48
N ASP A 125 6.91 2.93 1.79
CA ASP A 125 7.83 3.93 2.33
C ASP A 125 9.29 3.63 1.93
N LYS A 126 9.63 2.34 1.77
CA LYS A 126 10.93 1.90 1.26
C LYS A 126 11.14 2.37 -0.18
N SER A 127 10.19 2.11 -1.06
CA SER A 127 10.24 2.54 -2.47
C SER A 127 10.34 4.05 -2.60
N VAL A 128 9.61 4.81 -1.78
CA VAL A 128 9.70 6.27 -1.73
C VAL A 128 11.11 6.73 -1.34
N LYS A 129 11.71 6.17 -0.29
CA LYS A 129 13.08 6.51 0.13
C LYS A 129 14.14 6.20 -0.94
N VAL A 130 13.96 5.12 -1.69
CA VAL A 130 14.84 4.79 -2.82
C VAL A 130 14.71 5.87 -3.89
N MET A 131 13.50 6.33 -4.19
CA MET A 131 13.24 7.37 -5.20
C MET A 131 13.81 8.73 -4.82
N GLU A 132 13.77 9.09 -3.53
CA GLU A 132 14.37 10.32 -3.01
C GLU A 132 15.90 10.32 -3.12
N ARG A 133 16.53 9.14 -3.01
CA ARG A 133 17.99 8.98 -3.08
C ARG A 133 18.50 8.86 -4.53
N LEU A 134 17.66 8.46 -5.47
CA LEU A 134 18.03 8.22 -6.87
C LEU A 134 18.29 9.54 -7.60
N LYS A 135 19.57 9.92 -7.68
CA LYS A 135 20.03 11.15 -8.37
C LYS A 135 20.32 10.94 -9.85
N GLU A 136 20.73 9.75 -10.24
CA GLU A 136 21.06 9.41 -11.63
C GLU A 136 19.80 9.01 -12.41
N PRO A 137 19.69 9.38 -13.69
CA PRO A 137 18.58 8.98 -14.53
C PRO A 137 18.61 7.47 -14.80
N VAL A 138 17.47 6.82 -14.62
CA VAL A 138 17.22 5.42 -14.94
C VAL A 138 16.06 5.32 -15.92
N GLU A 139 16.30 4.70 -17.07
CA GLU A 139 15.28 4.34 -18.05
C GLU A 139 14.88 2.88 -17.85
N ILE A 140 13.57 2.62 -17.80
CA ILE A 140 13.00 1.28 -17.69
C ILE A 140 12.31 0.93 -19.01
N LEU A 141 12.85 -0.04 -19.73
CA LEU A 141 12.22 -0.60 -20.93
C LEU A 141 11.30 -1.74 -20.52
N VAL A 142 10.01 -1.59 -20.83
CA VAL A 142 8.99 -2.63 -20.62
C VAL A 142 8.82 -3.38 -21.92
N PHE A 143 9.38 -4.59 -21.99
CA PHE A 143 9.24 -5.47 -23.15
C PHE A 143 7.91 -6.20 -23.12
N ASP A 144 6.84 -5.45 -23.41
CA ASP A 144 5.49 -5.96 -23.54
C ASP A 144 4.67 -5.05 -24.47
N VAL A 145 3.45 -5.46 -24.78
CA VAL A 145 2.46 -4.60 -25.42
C VAL A 145 1.73 -3.80 -24.34
N LYS A 146 1.53 -2.50 -24.55
CA LYS A 146 0.82 -1.64 -23.60
C LYS A 146 -0.65 -2.04 -23.54
N TYR A 147 -1.17 -2.30 -22.33
CA TYR A 147 -2.59 -2.51 -22.06
C TYR A 147 -3.02 -1.64 -20.86
N ASP A 148 -4.25 -1.10 -20.89
CA ASP A 148 -4.73 -0.18 -19.85
C ASP A 148 -4.87 -0.83 -18.46
N SER A 149 -5.00 -2.15 -18.40
CA SER A 149 -5.12 -2.93 -17.16
C SER A 149 -3.79 -3.53 -16.67
N ASP A 150 -2.65 -3.14 -17.26
CA ASP A 150 -1.34 -3.66 -16.85
C ASP A 150 -0.96 -3.14 -15.45
N PRO A 151 -0.84 -4.00 -14.42
CA PRO A 151 -0.46 -3.58 -13.09
C PRO A 151 0.94 -2.94 -13.06
N VAL A 152 1.85 -3.37 -13.94
CA VAL A 152 3.21 -2.83 -14.04
C VAL A 152 3.18 -1.38 -14.55
N TYR A 153 2.29 -1.06 -15.51
CA TYR A 153 2.11 0.31 -16.00
C TYR A 153 1.76 1.27 -14.87
N SER A 154 0.73 0.92 -14.09
CA SER A 154 0.23 1.76 -12.99
C SER A 154 1.31 2.01 -11.94
N LEU A 155 2.10 0.98 -11.64
CA LEU A 155 3.19 1.03 -10.68
C LEU A 155 4.35 1.90 -11.18
N LEU A 156 4.78 1.74 -12.43
CA LEU A 156 5.84 2.55 -13.04
C LEU A 156 5.44 4.02 -13.18
N CYS A 157 4.16 4.31 -13.40
CA CYS A 157 3.63 5.68 -13.33
C CYS A 157 3.85 6.30 -11.95
N GLU A 158 3.61 5.55 -10.86
CA GLU A 158 3.85 6.05 -9.50
C GLU A 158 5.34 6.30 -9.24
N TYR A 159 6.23 5.43 -9.72
CA TYR A 159 7.68 5.66 -9.67
C TYR A 159 8.09 6.95 -10.38
N SER A 160 7.63 7.15 -11.62
CA SER A 160 7.96 8.32 -12.43
C SER A 160 7.35 9.62 -11.87
N ARG A 161 6.18 9.54 -11.23
CA ARG A 161 5.57 10.68 -10.49
C ARG A 161 6.39 11.08 -9.28
N LYS A 162 6.99 10.12 -8.57
CA LYS A 162 7.79 10.38 -7.36
C LYS A 162 9.21 10.85 -7.66
N SER A 163 9.81 10.40 -8.76
CA SER A 163 11.14 10.87 -9.18
C SER A 163 11.20 11.09 -10.69
N LYS A 164 11.60 12.29 -11.09
CA LYS A 164 11.85 12.65 -12.51
C LYS A 164 13.03 11.88 -13.10
N ASN A 165 13.87 11.28 -12.25
CA ASN A 165 15.00 10.46 -12.68
C ASN A 165 14.57 9.06 -13.09
N VAL A 166 13.31 8.65 -12.85
CA VAL A 166 12.79 7.37 -13.35
C VAL A 166 11.87 7.62 -14.52
N THR A 167 12.26 7.11 -15.68
CA THR A 167 11.46 7.12 -16.90
C THR A 167 11.21 5.70 -17.36
N PHE A 168 10.12 5.48 -18.09
CA PHE A 168 9.84 4.17 -18.64
C PHE A 168 9.14 4.28 -19.99
N ARG A 169 9.33 3.27 -20.85
CA ARG A 169 8.61 3.14 -22.13
C ARG A 169 8.40 1.69 -22.50
N TYR A 170 7.35 1.43 -23.26
CA TYR A 170 7.04 0.11 -23.78
C TYR A 170 7.82 -0.14 -25.08
N VAL A 171 8.32 -1.36 -25.21
CA VAL A 171 9.06 -1.84 -26.37
C VAL A 171 8.42 -3.14 -26.83
N ASP A 172 7.88 -3.13 -28.05
CA ASP A 172 7.41 -4.34 -28.69
C ASP A 172 8.60 -5.10 -29.29
N ALA A 173 8.98 -6.21 -28.66
CA ALA A 173 10.11 -7.04 -29.09
C ALA A 173 9.97 -7.60 -30.53
N VAL A 174 8.73 -7.68 -31.05
CA VAL A 174 8.48 -8.10 -32.43
C VAL A 174 8.82 -6.98 -33.42
N LYS A 175 8.53 -5.73 -33.04
CA LYS A 175 8.81 -4.56 -33.87
C LYS A 175 10.26 -4.08 -33.76
N ASP A 176 10.89 -4.26 -32.60
CA ASP A 176 12.29 -3.90 -32.36
C ASP A 176 13.12 -5.12 -31.85
N PRO A 177 13.39 -6.10 -32.74
CA PRO A 177 14.15 -7.29 -32.37
C PRO A 177 15.62 -6.98 -32.06
N MET A 178 16.16 -5.88 -32.58
CA MET A 178 17.54 -5.47 -32.33
C MET A 178 17.71 -5.01 -30.88
N LEU A 179 16.78 -4.23 -30.36
CA LEU A 179 16.81 -3.80 -28.95
C LEU A 179 16.57 -4.96 -28.00
N ALA A 180 15.66 -5.88 -28.33
CA ALA A 180 15.44 -7.11 -27.56
C ALA A 180 16.71 -7.97 -27.50
N LYS A 181 17.40 -8.16 -28.64
CA LYS A 181 18.67 -8.90 -28.70
C LYS A 181 19.78 -8.20 -27.90
N LYS A 182 19.88 -6.87 -27.97
CA LYS A 182 20.88 -6.07 -27.23
C LYS A 182 20.81 -6.32 -25.72
N TYR A 183 19.61 -6.43 -25.16
CA TYR A 183 19.40 -6.65 -23.73
C TYR A 183 19.06 -8.11 -23.38
N ASN A 184 19.25 -9.03 -24.33
CA ASN A 184 19.00 -10.46 -24.18
C ASN A 184 17.59 -10.76 -23.61
N VAL A 185 16.57 -10.12 -24.17
CA VAL A 185 15.17 -10.30 -23.80
C VAL A 185 14.53 -11.31 -24.76
N SER A 186 14.07 -12.43 -24.21
CA SER A 186 13.45 -13.54 -24.95
C SER A 186 11.96 -13.72 -24.64
N GLU A 187 11.44 -13.04 -23.63
CA GLU A 187 10.07 -13.23 -23.14
C GLU A 187 9.35 -11.90 -22.89
N ARG A 188 8.03 -11.92 -23.08
CA ARG A 188 7.14 -10.79 -22.80
C ARG A 188 7.00 -10.55 -21.28
N GLY A 189 6.75 -9.29 -20.92
CA GLY A 189 6.64 -8.87 -19.53
C GLY A 189 8.00 -8.73 -18.84
N SER A 190 9.09 -8.67 -19.61
CA SER A 190 10.42 -8.39 -19.09
C SER A 190 10.63 -6.89 -18.88
N LEU A 191 11.34 -6.53 -17.82
CA LEU A 191 11.77 -5.16 -17.53
C LEU A 191 13.29 -5.07 -17.68
N VAL A 192 13.77 -4.06 -18.39
CA VAL A 192 15.21 -3.76 -18.47
C VAL A 192 15.46 -2.37 -17.92
N PHE A 193 16.32 -2.28 -16.91
CA PHE A 193 16.71 -1.04 -16.27
C PHE A 193 18.08 -0.60 -16.78
N ILE A 194 18.15 0.66 -17.21
CA ILE A 194 19.33 1.25 -17.84
C ILE A 194 19.69 2.51 -17.06
N ALA A 195 20.89 2.51 -16.49
CA ALA A 195 21.51 3.67 -15.87
C ALA A 195 22.86 3.93 -16.55
N GLU A 196 23.21 5.21 -16.74
CA GLU A 196 24.44 5.59 -17.43
C GLU A 196 25.68 5.08 -16.68
N GLY A 197 26.65 4.53 -17.42
CA GLY A 197 27.91 4.02 -16.85
C GLY A 197 27.76 2.75 -15.99
N LYS A 198 26.56 2.17 -15.87
CA LYS A 198 26.30 0.97 -15.08
C LYS A 198 25.81 -0.20 -15.94
N LYS A 199 26.04 -1.42 -15.45
CA LYS A 199 25.52 -2.63 -16.10
C LYS A 199 23.99 -2.63 -16.02
N HIS A 200 23.32 -2.89 -17.15
CA HIS A 200 21.86 -3.00 -17.17
C HIS A 200 21.38 -4.18 -16.33
N ILE A 201 20.18 -4.05 -15.78
CA ILE A 201 19.52 -5.10 -15.00
C ILE A 201 18.30 -5.56 -15.78
N LYS A 202 18.12 -6.88 -15.89
CA LYS A 202 16.96 -7.49 -16.52
C LYS A 202 16.15 -8.23 -15.45
N LEU A 203 14.85 -7.98 -15.41
CA LEU A 203 13.88 -8.78 -14.66
C LEU A 203 12.95 -9.46 -15.64
N THR A 204 12.83 -10.76 -15.51
CA THR A 204 11.86 -11.57 -16.25
C THR A 204 10.53 -11.63 -15.52
N ARG A 205 9.47 -12.09 -16.19
CA ARG A 205 8.18 -12.32 -15.53
C ARG A 205 8.31 -13.33 -14.39
N GLN A 206 9.17 -14.34 -14.58
CA GLN A 206 9.47 -15.36 -13.57
C GLN A 206 10.14 -14.74 -12.34
N ASP A 207 11.14 -13.86 -12.53
CA ASP A 207 11.83 -13.18 -11.42
C ASP A 207 10.89 -12.33 -10.55
N MET A 208 9.80 -11.85 -11.16
CA MET A 208 8.79 -11.02 -10.53
C MET A 208 7.57 -11.80 -10.03
N SER A 209 7.63 -13.13 -10.09
CA SER A 209 6.53 -13.99 -9.65
C SER A 209 7.03 -15.09 -8.73
N LYS A 210 6.17 -15.57 -7.84
CA LYS A 210 6.42 -16.75 -7.01
C LYS A 210 5.18 -17.61 -6.95
N LEU A 211 5.37 -18.92 -6.92
CA LEU A 211 4.28 -19.85 -6.62
C LEU A 211 3.95 -19.74 -5.13
N ALA A 212 2.70 -19.42 -4.84
CA ALA A 212 2.15 -19.31 -3.49
C ALA A 212 0.90 -20.21 -3.38
N LEU A 213 0.42 -20.42 -2.16
CA LEU A 213 -0.85 -21.09 -1.91
C LEU A 213 -1.87 -20.04 -1.45
N ASP A 214 -3.08 -20.10 -1.98
CA ASP A 214 -4.20 -19.31 -1.45
C ASP A 214 -4.71 -19.88 -0.11
N ASP A 215 -5.65 -19.18 0.52
CA ASP A 215 -6.26 -19.57 1.80
C ASP A 215 -6.96 -20.95 1.76
N TYR A 216 -7.16 -21.51 0.56
CA TYR A 216 -7.77 -22.81 0.30
C TYR A 216 -6.76 -23.88 -0.14
N GLY A 217 -5.45 -23.58 -0.08
CA GLY A 217 -4.39 -24.51 -0.44
C GLY A 217 -4.20 -24.71 -1.94
N ARG A 218 -4.72 -23.81 -2.78
CA ARG A 218 -4.55 -23.86 -4.25
C ARG A 218 -3.30 -23.11 -4.66
N GLN A 219 -2.55 -23.65 -5.62
CA GLN A 219 -1.41 -22.95 -6.19
C GLN A 219 -1.87 -21.72 -6.97
N ILE A 220 -1.36 -20.57 -6.56
CA ILE A 220 -1.54 -19.28 -7.21
C ILE A 220 -0.17 -18.69 -7.56
N THR A 221 -0.15 -17.82 -8.58
CA THR A 221 1.03 -17.02 -8.89
C THR A 221 0.91 -15.68 -8.18
N GLU A 222 1.77 -15.44 -7.20
CA GLU A 222 1.90 -14.15 -6.54
C GLU A 222 2.92 -13.31 -7.30
N TYR A 223 2.52 -12.10 -7.70
CA TYR A 223 3.40 -11.16 -8.38
C TYR A 223 3.99 -10.15 -7.40
N ARG A 224 5.30 -9.94 -7.48
CA ARG A 224 6.10 -9.11 -6.55
C ARG A 224 6.75 -7.93 -7.27
N TYR A 225 6.00 -7.29 -8.17
CA TYR A 225 6.49 -6.24 -9.06
C TYR A 225 7.17 -5.09 -8.31
N GLU A 226 6.51 -4.50 -7.30
CA GLU A 226 7.09 -3.36 -6.57
C GLU A 226 8.42 -3.73 -5.95
N GLN A 227 8.44 -4.79 -5.14
CA GLN A 227 9.64 -5.20 -4.41
C GLN A 227 10.84 -5.42 -5.34
N LYS A 228 10.61 -6.06 -6.49
CA LYS A 228 11.67 -6.33 -7.48
C LYS A 228 12.11 -5.06 -8.22
N ILE A 229 11.18 -4.19 -8.62
CA ILE A 229 11.49 -2.89 -9.22
C ILE A 229 12.29 -2.02 -8.24
N THR A 230 11.86 -1.92 -6.98
CA THR A 230 12.56 -1.18 -5.92
C THR A 230 13.97 -1.71 -5.72
N ALA A 231 14.14 -3.04 -5.66
CA ALA A 231 15.43 -3.66 -5.46
C ALA A 231 16.39 -3.39 -6.64
N SER A 232 15.89 -3.45 -7.88
CA SER A 232 16.69 -3.08 -9.06
C SER A 232 17.14 -1.62 -9.02
N LEU A 233 16.23 -0.69 -8.67
CA LEU A 233 16.57 0.73 -8.54
C LEU A 233 17.56 0.99 -7.40
N LEU A 234 17.39 0.31 -6.27
CA LEU A 234 18.31 0.40 -5.13
C LEU A 234 19.72 -0.09 -5.51
N SER A 235 19.84 -1.14 -6.32
CA SER A 235 21.14 -1.66 -6.74
C SER A 235 21.93 -0.71 -7.65
N PHE A 236 21.30 0.32 -8.24
CA PHE A 236 22.04 1.41 -8.89
C PHE A 236 22.55 2.45 -7.90
N LEU A 237 21.96 2.55 -6.71
CA LEU A 237 22.42 3.44 -5.63
C LEU A 237 23.58 2.85 -4.83
N GLU A 238 23.55 1.54 -4.64
CA GLU A 238 24.53 0.82 -3.83
C GLU A 238 25.63 0.28 -4.75
N THR A 239 26.83 0.83 -4.63
CA THR A 239 28.00 0.39 -5.42
C THR A 239 28.46 -1.02 -5.06
N GLU A 240 28.16 -1.49 -3.85
CA GLU A 240 28.48 -2.83 -3.37
C GLU A 240 27.28 -3.43 -2.62
N LYS A 241 26.90 -4.67 -2.97
CA LYS A 241 25.88 -5.40 -2.24
C LYS A 241 26.48 -5.91 -0.93
N ALA A 242 25.74 -5.78 0.16
CA ALA A 242 26.16 -6.37 1.42
C ALA A 242 26.22 -7.91 1.29
N VAL A 243 27.29 -8.54 1.74
CA VAL A 243 27.46 -9.99 1.77
C VAL A 243 27.24 -10.50 3.19
N CYS A 244 26.31 -11.45 3.31
CA CYS A 244 25.89 -12.05 4.57
C CYS A 244 26.29 -13.52 4.59
N TYR A 245 27.16 -13.90 5.50
CA TYR A 245 27.69 -15.25 5.63
C TYR A 245 26.98 -16.00 6.78
N PHE A 246 26.40 -17.16 6.46
CA PHE A 246 25.79 -18.07 7.44
C PHE A 246 26.81 -19.12 7.85
N LEU A 247 27.09 -19.21 9.16
CA LEU A 247 28.03 -20.18 9.70
C LEU A 247 27.50 -21.62 9.53
N GLU A 248 28.40 -22.51 9.13
CA GLU A 248 28.16 -23.95 9.02
C GLU A 248 29.30 -24.74 9.64
N GLY A 249 29.00 -25.93 10.15
CA GLY A 249 29.98 -26.90 10.65
C GLY A 249 29.66 -27.44 12.04
N HIS A 250 28.71 -26.80 12.74
CA HIS A 250 28.35 -27.09 14.11
C HIS A 250 26.86 -27.45 14.25
N GLY A 251 26.20 -27.86 13.17
CA GLY A 251 24.80 -28.29 13.16
C GLY A 251 23.78 -27.15 13.10
N GLU A 252 24.21 -25.97 12.63
CA GLU A 252 23.38 -24.80 12.39
C GLU A 252 22.31 -25.06 11.31
N LYS A 253 21.24 -24.25 11.34
CA LYS A 253 20.28 -24.18 10.23
C LYS A 253 20.97 -23.55 9.02
N THR A 254 20.81 -24.14 7.84
CA THR A 254 21.49 -23.69 6.61
C THR A 254 20.53 -23.05 5.60
N ILE A 255 21.08 -22.12 4.79
CA ILE A 255 20.39 -21.46 3.69
C ILE A 255 20.17 -22.35 2.47
N THR A 256 20.83 -23.51 2.39
CA THR A 256 20.63 -24.49 1.31
C THR A 256 19.55 -25.53 1.64
N ASP A 257 18.97 -25.47 2.84
CA ASP A 257 17.91 -26.38 3.27
C ASP A 257 16.52 -25.80 2.94
N TYR A 258 15.76 -26.58 2.17
CA TYR A 258 14.40 -26.26 1.70
C TYR A 258 13.31 -26.92 2.53
N GLU A 259 13.68 -27.80 3.46
CA GLU A 259 12.76 -28.49 4.35
C GLU A 259 12.29 -27.59 5.51
N GLU A 260 11.35 -28.11 6.30
CA GLU A 260 10.86 -27.44 7.50
C GLU A 260 11.98 -27.22 8.53
N GLY A 261 12.26 -25.96 8.85
CA GLY A 261 13.37 -25.57 9.72
C GLY A 261 14.63 -25.07 9.00
N GLY A 262 14.70 -25.20 7.67
CA GLY A 262 15.75 -24.63 6.82
C GLY A 262 15.62 -23.12 6.59
N LEU A 263 16.69 -22.49 6.10
CA LEU A 263 16.76 -21.02 5.90
C LEU A 263 16.71 -20.59 4.43
N SER A 264 16.40 -21.49 3.48
CA SER A 264 16.29 -21.15 2.05
C SER A 264 15.38 -19.96 1.75
N LYS A 265 14.20 -19.91 2.39
CA LYS A 265 13.27 -18.78 2.26
C LYS A 265 13.86 -17.45 2.77
N ILE A 266 14.71 -17.51 3.79
CA ILE A 266 15.42 -16.33 4.31
C ILE A 266 16.48 -15.89 3.29
N ALA A 267 17.22 -16.82 2.69
CA ALA A 267 18.20 -16.51 1.67
C ALA A 267 17.55 -15.85 0.43
N GLU A 268 16.41 -16.37 -0.02
CA GLU A 268 15.61 -15.72 -1.09
C GLU A 268 15.22 -14.29 -0.69
N PHE A 269 14.74 -14.10 0.54
CA PHE A 269 14.34 -12.78 1.05
C PHE A 269 15.53 -11.81 1.09
N LEU A 270 16.69 -12.25 1.56
CA LEU A 270 17.92 -11.45 1.58
C LEU A 270 18.33 -11.00 0.18
N GLN A 271 18.26 -11.89 -0.81
CA GLN A 271 18.57 -11.53 -2.20
C GLN A 271 17.61 -10.46 -2.75
N ILE A 272 16.34 -10.52 -2.37
CA ILE A 272 15.34 -9.49 -2.71
C ILE A 272 15.66 -8.16 -2.03
N GLU A 273 16.21 -8.22 -0.82
CA GLU A 273 16.69 -7.06 -0.07
C GLU A 273 18.09 -6.58 -0.50
N ASN A 274 18.57 -7.03 -1.66
CA ASN A 274 19.88 -6.68 -2.24
C ASN A 274 21.09 -7.12 -1.38
N ILE A 275 20.91 -8.15 -0.54
CA ILE A 275 21.96 -8.78 0.27
C ILE A 275 22.33 -10.12 -0.37
N ILE A 276 23.63 -10.43 -0.46
CA ILE A 276 24.12 -11.69 -1.01
C ILE A 276 24.31 -12.69 0.15
N PRO A 277 23.44 -13.70 0.31
CA PRO A 277 23.66 -14.76 1.28
C PRO A 277 24.72 -15.75 0.76
N LYS A 278 25.66 -16.12 1.61
CA LYS A 278 26.69 -17.16 1.37
C LYS A 278 26.82 -18.04 2.61
N THR A 279 27.41 -19.22 2.47
CA THR A 279 27.78 -20.08 3.61
C THR A 279 29.23 -19.84 3.99
N LEU A 280 29.55 -20.04 5.26
CA LEU A 280 30.90 -19.93 5.83
C LEU A 280 31.16 -21.14 6.71
N ASN A 281 32.18 -21.93 6.38
CA ASN A 281 32.60 -23.03 7.25
C ASN A 281 34.03 -22.79 7.72
N LEU A 282 34.21 -22.29 8.95
CA LEU A 282 35.53 -21.89 9.47
C LEU A 282 36.45 -23.08 9.82
N ILE A 283 35.91 -24.31 9.84
CA ILE A 283 36.70 -25.53 9.92
C ILE A 283 37.45 -25.76 8.60
N LYS A 284 36.83 -25.44 7.46
CA LYS A 284 37.40 -25.57 6.11
C LYS A 284 38.13 -24.30 5.66
N GLU A 285 37.45 -23.16 5.81
CA GLU A 285 37.91 -21.84 5.44
C GLU A 285 38.65 -21.24 6.64
N LYS A 286 39.98 -21.25 6.59
CA LYS A 286 40.79 -20.79 7.73
C LYS A 286 40.62 -19.31 8.05
N GLU A 287 39.95 -18.51 7.22
CA GLU A 287 39.75 -17.08 7.47
C GLU A 287 38.33 -16.68 7.07
N ILE A 288 37.82 -15.61 7.69
CA ILE A 288 36.58 -14.98 7.27
C ILE A 288 36.87 -14.21 5.96
N PRO A 289 36.09 -14.43 4.88
CA PRO A 289 36.28 -13.73 3.62
C PRO A 289 36.26 -12.20 3.77
N ALA A 290 37.13 -11.51 3.02
CA ALA A 290 37.30 -10.06 3.13
C ALA A 290 36.06 -9.26 2.68
N ASP A 291 35.18 -9.87 1.88
CA ASP A 291 33.90 -9.29 1.44
C ASP A 291 32.77 -9.49 2.47
N ALA A 292 33.00 -10.21 3.58
CA ALA A 292 31.97 -10.43 4.59
C ALA A 292 31.58 -9.11 5.29
N ASN A 293 30.29 -8.76 5.25
CA ASN A 293 29.76 -7.61 5.99
C ASN A 293 28.99 -8.04 7.25
N ILE A 294 28.34 -9.22 7.19
CA ILE A 294 27.53 -9.78 8.27
C ILE A 294 27.87 -11.27 8.42
N ILE A 295 28.00 -11.73 9.66
CA ILE A 295 28.01 -13.16 10.00
C ILE A 295 26.72 -13.49 10.75
N VAL A 296 26.08 -14.59 10.37
CA VAL A 296 24.89 -15.15 11.00
C VAL A 296 25.22 -16.50 11.58
N ILE A 297 24.95 -16.69 12.88
CA ILE A 297 25.06 -17.98 13.56
C ILE A 297 23.66 -18.41 13.96
N CYS A 298 23.17 -19.49 13.35
CA CYS A 298 21.77 -19.90 13.49
C CYS A 298 21.61 -21.25 14.20
N GLY A 299 21.49 -21.20 15.53
CA GLY A 299 21.18 -22.36 16.37
C GLY A 299 22.21 -23.50 16.25
N PRO A 300 23.51 -23.25 16.52
CA PRO A 300 24.51 -24.31 16.53
C PRO A 300 24.14 -25.36 17.57
N ARG A 301 24.39 -26.63 17.25
CA ARG A 301 24.12 -27.80 18.10
C ARG A 301 25.39 -28.41 18.67
N GLY A 302 26.53 -28.12 18.06
CA GLY A 302 27.88 -28.46 18.50
C GLY A 302 28.66 -27.24 19.01
N GLU A 303 29.81 -27.49 19.61
CA GLU A 303 30.70 -26.43 20.08
C GLU A 303 31.46 -25.79 18.90
N ILE A 304 31.27 -24.49 18.70
CA ILE A 304 32.10 -23.65 17.84
C ILE A 304 33.48 -23.53 18.49
N PHE A 305 34.54 -23.99 17.82
CA PHE A 305 35.86 -24.12 18.45
C PHE A 305 36.48 -22.76 18.80
N ALA A 306 37.38 -22.74 19.80
CA ALA A 306 38.00 -21.51 20.31
C ALA A 306 38.58 -20.60 19.21
N HIS A 307 39.31 -21.18 18.26
CA HIS A 307 39.94 -20.45 17.16
C HIS A 307 38.92 -19.84 16.18
N GLU A 308 37.73 -20.43 16.03
CA GLU A 308 36.64 -19.87 15.22
C GLU A 308 35.99 -18.71 15.97
N ARG A 309 35.73 -18.88 17.28
CA ARG A 309 35.16 -17.85 18.15
C ARG A 309 36.01 -16.58 18.15
N GLU A 310 37.34 -16.73 18.26
CA GLU A 310 38.29 -15.60 18.23
C GLU A 310 38.18 -14.82 16.92
N LYS A 311 38.13 -15.50 15.77
CA LYS A 311 37.96 -14.86 14.46
C LYS A 311 36.64 -14.11 14.33
N ILE A 312 35.55 -14.72 14.80
CA ILE A 312 34.22 -14.08 14.79
C ILE A 312 34.23 -12.83 15.68
N ILE A 313 34.83 -12.91 16.88
CA ILE A 313 34.95 -11.77 17.79
C ILE A 313 35.78 -10.65 17.15
N ASP A 314 36.91 -11.00 16.53
CA ASP A 314 37.79 -10.02 15.87
C ASP A 314 37.14 -9.37 14.65
N PHE A 315 36.35 -10.13 13.89
CA PHE A 315 35.54 -9.61 12.79
C PHE A 315 34.58 -8.51 13.27
N VAL A 316 33.85 -8.76 14.36
CA VAL A 316 32.92 -7.78 14.93
C VAL A 316 33.65 -6.56 15.49
N LYS A 317 34.78 -6.76 16.17
CA LYS A 317 35.64 -5.65 16.64
C LYS A 317 36.14 -4.78 15.49
N LYS A 318 36.31 -5.33 14.29
CA LYS A 318 36.68 -4.61 13.06
C LYS A 318 35.46 -4.05 12.30
N SER A 319 34.37 -3.72 13.02
CA SER A 319 33.12 -3.18 12.47
C SER A 319 32.27 -4.15 11.63
N GLY A 320 32.60 -5.44 11.65
CA GLY A 320 31.73 -6.49 11.14
C GLY A 320 30.44 -6.59 11.96
N LYS A 321 29.36 -7.06 11.35
CA LYS A 321 28.07 -7.24 12.04
C LYS A 321 27.84 -8.71 12.35
N LEU A 322 27.29 -9.00 13.53
CA LEU A 322 26.99 -10.36 13.96
C LEU A 322 25.52 -10.48 14.33
N PHE A 323 24.86 -11.50 13.78
CA PHE A 323 23.50 -11.86 14.13
C PHE A 323 23.50 -13.27 14.73
N LEU A 324 23.09 -13.36 16.00
CA LEU A 324 23.10 -14.59 16.78
C LEU A 324 21.67 -15.05 17.03
N LEU A 325 21.38 -16.30 16.71
CA LEU A 325 20.11 -16.96 17.01
C LEU A 325 20.46 -18.21 17.83
N SER A 326 19.94 -18.29 19.05
CA SER A 326 20.08 -19.47 19.91
C SER A 326 18.75 -20.17 20.02
N ASP A 327 18.74 -21.50 19.86
CA ASP A 327 17.58 -22.32 20.21
C ASP A 327 17.72 -22.75 21.69
N PRO A 328 16.61 -22.97 22.43
CA PRO A 328 16.67 -23.55 23.76
C PRO A 328 17.29 -24.95 23.67
N LEU A 329 18.42 -25.15 24.34
CA LEU A 329 19.08 -26.45 24.40
C LEU A 329 18.49 -27.26 25.56
N PRO A 330 18.36 -28.59 25.43
CA PRO A 330 17.97 -29.43 26.55
C PRO A 330 18.96 -29.21 27.71
N ASP A 331 18.45 -29.08 28.93
CA ASP A 331 19.22 -28.88 30.17
C ASP A 331 20.12 -30.10 30.46
N THR A 332 21.21 -30.19 29.72
CA THR A 332 22.33 -31.06 30.02
C THR A 332 23.54 -30.15 30.24
N LYS A 333 24.19 -30.31 31.40
CA LYS A 333 25.33 -29.50 31.88
C LYS A 333 26.54 -29.42 30.91
N GLU A 334 26.47 -30.07 29.76
CA GLU A 334 27.60 -30.36 28.87
C GLU A 334 27.48 -29.75 27.46
N LYS A 335 26.36 -29.12 27.06
CA LYS A 335 26.25 -28.52 25.72
C LYS A 335 26.40 -27.00 25.75
N ARG A 336 27.66 -26.56 25.81
CA ARG A 336 28.01 -25.17 25.44
C ARG A 336 28.33 -25.14 23.96
N THR A 337 27.62 -24.29 23.23
CA THR A 337 27.79 -24.19 21.77
C THR A 337 28.93 -23.24 21.38
N GLY A 338 29.49 -22.50 22.34
CA GLY A 338 30.48 -21.47 22.05
C GLY A 338 29.84 -20.09 21.83
N LEU A 339 28.52 -20.03 21.62
CA LEU A 339 27.75 -18.78 21.54
C LEU A 339 27.85 -17.96 22.82
N GLU A 340 27.94 -18.61 23.97
CA GLU A 340 27.98 -17.98 25.29
C GLU A 340 29.26 -17.15 25.46
N GLN A 341 30.38 -17.63 24.90
CA GLN A 341 31.66 -16.93 24.92
C GLN A 341 31.69 -15.78 23.91
N ILE A 342 31.13 -15.99 22.71
CA ILE A 342 31.03 -14.93 21.69
C ILE A 342 30.15 -13.79 22.20
N SER A 343 28.95 -14.09 22.70
CA SER A 343 28.01 -13.09 23.23
C SER A 343 28.59 -12.34 24.44
N ARG A 344 29.24 -13.04 25.36
CA ARG A 344 29.86 -12.43 26.55
C ARG A 344 31.00 -11.47 26.19
N ALA A 345 31.72 -11.69 25.08
CA ALA A 345 32.73 -10.75 24.60
C ALA A 345 32.15 -9.36 24.25
N PHE A 346 30.84 -9.27 24.03
CA PHE A 346 30.10 -8.03 23.75
C PHE A 346 29.16 -7.64 24.89
N GLY A 347 29.32 -8.21 26.09
CA GLY A 347 28.50 -7.88 27.26
C GLY A 347 27.08 -8.46 27.23
N ILE A 348 26.79 -9.40 26.33
CA ILE A 348 25.51 -10.09 26.23
C ILE A 348 25.61 -11.42 26.97
N ILE A 349 24.62 -11.73 27.81
CA ILE A 349 24.54 -13.00 28.55
C ILE A 349 23.34 -13.76 28.01
N LEU A 350 23.58 -14.97 27.49
CA LEU A 350 22.53 -15.91 27.14
C LEU A 350 22.10 -16.65 28.41
N HIS A 351 20.80 -16.69 28.64
CA HIS A 351 20.18 -17.44 29.73
C HIS A 351 19.70 -18.80 29.22
N ASP A 352 19.65 -19.77 30.14
CA ASP A 352 19.28 -21.16 29.88
C ASP A 352 17.80 -21.43 30.26
N ASP A 353 16.93 -20.42 30.18
CA ASP A 353 15.54 -20.46 30.67
C ASP A 353 14.47 -20.91 29.67
#